data_AF-A0A1N7U413-F1
#
_entry.id   AF-A0A1N7U413-F1
#
_cell.length_a   1.000
_cell.length_b   1.000
_cell.length_c   1.000
_cell.angle_alpha   90.00
_cell.angle_beta   90.00
_cell.angle_gamma   90.00
#
_symmetry.space_group_name_H-M   'P 1'
#
loop_
_entity.id
_entity.type
_entity.pdbx_description
1 polymer ?
#
loop_
_entity_poly.entity_id
_entity_poly.type
_entity_poly.pdbx_seq_one_letter_code
_entity_poly.pdbx_strand_id
1 'polypeptide(L)'
;MAQVHTWVGAHCPSLAVMMTMHHHTVAGMMAASRFFPDIQGLLGLVARDNLLVASGFAEGRAHANILESTLSVEKTAAGYLVSGSKKPCTMTHHFDAITFGVNYVDPQGQTHIGIGLGLAGDPNIQRNKFWSVPHLQAADSHEVIFNKLLVPEAMMYFSKAVDHQLDDVQQGTGEHLFAIWFQLLASASYLGMASALASRALACNKGSQDDRAMLLIDLQGATMAIRGLADAIDQNRFLRADLARAQATRFAVQEAINRISTRAFEILGGMAFMSSEEVAYLLVATRVLAFHPTSRLASVPFLCEQLS
;
A
#
# COMPACT_ATOMS: atom_id res chain seq x y z
N MET A 1 8.33 9.19 -8.36
CA MET A 1 7.59 9.09 -7.08
C MET A 1 8.39 8.49 -5.93
N ALA A 2 9.09 7.37 -6.10
CA ALA A 2 9.81 6.70 -5.01
C ALA A 2 10.76 7.61 -4.20
N GLN A 3 11.53 8.48 -4.86
CA GLN A 3 12.40 9.45 -4.18
C GLN A 3 11.65 10.40 -3.24
N VAL A 4 10.48 10.90 -3.68
CA VAL A 4 9.62 11.77 -2.85
C VAL A 4 9.10 10.99 -1.64
N HIS A 5 8.67 9.74 -1.81
CA HIS A 5 8.23 8.90 -0.70
C HIS A 5 9.35 8.62 0.30
N THR A 6 10.57 8.36 -0.16
CA THR A 6 11.74 8.19 0.72
C THR A 6 12.04 9.48 1.48
N TRP A 7 12.00 10.63 0.80
CA TRP A 7 12.21 11.92 1.46
C TRP A 7 11.13 12.19 2.50
N VAL A 8 9.85 12.06 2.17
CA VAL A 8 8.75 12.28 3.13
C VAL A 8 8.81 11.26 4.25
N GLY A 9 9.11 9.99 3.97
CA GLY A 9 9.26 8.95 4.99
C GLY A 9 10.36 9.25 6.00
N ALA A 10 11.42 9.95 5.59
CA ALA A 10 12.49 10.38 6.49
C ALA A 10 12.11 11.53 7.43
N HIS A 11 11.08 12.33 7.08
CA HIS A 11 10.73 13.55 7.82
C HIS A 11 9.34 13.49 8.47
N CYS A 12 8.40 12.75 7.88
CA CYS A 12 7.03 12.61 8.35
C CYS A 12 6.50 11.20 8.04
N PRO A 13 6.81 10.20 8.89
CA PRO A 13 6.44 8.81 8.66
C PRO A 13 4.94 8.58 8.43
N SER A 14 4.07 9.23 9.20
CA SER A 14 2.61 9.14 9.02
C SER A 14 2.16 9.67 7.65
N LEU A 15 2.66 10.83 7.22
CA LEU A 15 2.32 11.39 5.92
C LEU A 15 2.81 10.50 4.78
N ALA A 16 3.98 9.86 4.92
CA ALA A 16 4.47 8.93 3.90
C ALA A 16 3.54 7.71 3.72
N VAL A 17 2.92 7.23 4.82
CA VAL A 17 1.91 6.16 4.74
C VAL A 17 0.63 6.66 4.08
N MET A 18 0.15 7.87 4.43
CA MET A 18 -1.00 8.50 3.76
C MET A 18 -0.77 8.67 2.25
N MET A 19 0.39 9.21 1.87
CA MET A 19 0.80 9.35 0.47
C MET A 19 0.91 8.00 -0.22
N THR A 20 1.40 6.96 0.46
CA THR A 20 1.45 5.61 -0.12
C THR A 20 0.05 5.15 -0.47
N MET A 21 -0.92 5.32 0.43
CA MET A 21 -2.30 4.91 0.21
C MET A 21 -2.97 5.69 -0.92
N HIS A 22 -2.76 7.00 -0.99
CA HIS A 22 -3.26 7.81 -2.09
C HIS A 22 -2.61 7.46 -3.44
N HIS A 23 -1.27 7.56 -3.51
CA HIS A 23 -0.54 7.45 -4.77
C HIS A 23 -0.57 6.05 -5.37
N HIS A 24 -0.55 4.96 -4.57
CA HIS A 24 -0.67 3.62 -5.17
C HIS A 24 -2.04 3.40 -5.80
N THR A 25 -3.10 3.99 -5.22
CA THR A 25 -4.46 3.88 -5.76
C THR A 25 -4.55 4.68 -7.05
N VAL A 26 -4.13 5.94 -7.05
CA VAL A 26 -4.13 6.79 -8.25
C VAL A 26 -3.26 6.20 -9.36
N ALA A 27 -2.03 5.79 -9.05
CA ALA A 27 -1.12 5.21 -10.04
C ALA A 27 -1.60 3.84 -10.56
N GLY A 28 -2.20 3.02 -9.68
CA GLY A 28 -2.86 1.78 -10.08
C GLY A 28 -4.02 2.04 -11.04
N MET A 29 -4.90 3.01 -10.74
CA MET A 29 -5.99 3.42 -11.61
C MET A 29 -5.49 4.00 -12.95
N MET A 30 -4.42 4.79 -12.95
CA MET A 30 -3.80 5.29 -14.18
C MET A 30 -3.25 4.16 -15.04
N ALA A 31 -2.57 3.19 -14.43
CA ALA A 31 -2.07 2.02 -15.16
C ALA A 31 -3.22 1.15 -15.67
N ALA A 32 -4.33 1.11 -14.93
CA ALA A 32 -5.55 0.39 -15.28
C ALA A 32 -6.40 1.11 -16.34
N SER A 33 -6.17 2.40 -16.61
CA SER A 33 -7.01 3.18 -17.53
C SER A 33 -7.00 2.70 -18.97
N ARG A 34 -5.99 1.90 -19.34
CA ARG A 34 -5.94 1.21 -20.64
C ARG A 34 -6.98 0.09 -20.77
N PHE A 35 -7.44 -0.42 -19.63
CA PHE A 35 -8.38 -1.54 -19.51
C PHE A 35 -9.76 -1.09 -19.02
N PHE A 36 -9.84 0.08 -18.37
CA PHE A 36 -11.08 0.67 -17.87
C PHE A 36 -11.18 2.13 -18.35
N PRO A 37 -11.67 2.38 -19.58
CA PRO A 37 -11.76 3.73 -20.15
C PRO A 37 -12.51 4.72 -19.24
N ASP A 38 -13.54 4.24 -18.55
CA ASP A 38 -14.39 5.04 -17.66
C ASP A 38 -13.64 5.55 -16.41
N ILE A 39 -12.52 4.92 -16.04
CA ILE A 39 -11.70 5.35 -14.89
C ILE A 39 -11.00 6.69 -15.13
N GLN A 40 -10.85 7.10 -16.39
CA GLN A 40 -10.24 8.39 -16.74
C GLN A 40 -11.07 9.58 -16.23
N GLY A 41 -12.40 9.46 -16.24
CA GLY A 41 -13.28 10.50 -15.69
C GLY A 41 -13.02 10.72 -14.20
N LEU A 42 -12.87 9.64 -13.43
CA LEU A 42 -12.51 9.69 -12.01
C LEU A 42 -11.14 10.31 -11.77
N LEU A 43 -10.12 9.89 -12.54
CA LEU A 43 -8.77 10.46 -12.43
C LEU A 43 -8.74 11.96 -12.75
N GLY A 44 -9.50 12.39 -13.76
CA GLY A 44 -9.65 13.82 -14.08
C GLY A 44 -10.31 14.61 -12.94
N LEU A 45 -11.30 14.02 -12.27
CA LEU A 45 -11.97 14.60 -11.09
C LEU A 45 -11.00 14.74 -9.91
N VAL A 46 -10.23 13.68 -9.62
CA VAL A 46 -9.20 13.69 -8.56
C VAL A 46 -8.19 14.80 -8.79
N ALA A 47 -7.68 14.93 -10.02
CA ALA A 47 -6.68 15.94 -10.36
C ALA A 47 -7.25 17.37 -10.36
N ARG A 48 -8.46 17.57 -10.92
CA ARG A 48 -9.07 18.90 -11.04
C ARG A 48 -9.51 19.46 -9.69
N ASP A 49 -10.12 18.61 -8.86
CA ASP A 49 -10.78 19.03 -7.63
C ASP A 49 -9.90 18.78 -6.38
N ASN A 50 -8.63 18.37 -6.58
CA ASN A 50 -7.64 18.07 -5.54
C ASN A 50 -8.12 17.04 -4.51
N LEU A 51 -8.78 15.96 -4.98
CA LEU A 51 -9.41 14.99 -4.10
C LEU A 51 -8.39 14.02 -3.49
N LEU A 52 -8.51 13.78 -2.20
CA LEU A 52 -7.82 12.71 -1.49
C LEU A 52 -8.59 11.39 -1.65
N VAL A 53 -7.92 10.41 -2.25
CA VAL A 53 -8.46 9.06 -2.44
C VAL A 53 -7.83 8.09 -1.44
N ALA A 54 -8.64 7.47 -0.59
CA ALA A 54 -8.25 6.37 0.28
C ALA A 54 -8.46 5.01 -0.39
N SER A 55 -7.81 3.99 0.19
CA SER A 55 -7.91 2.59 -0.26
C SER A 55 -8.28 1.67 0.91
N GLY A 56 -9.36 0.93 0.72
CA GLY A 56 -10.00 0.05 1.70
C GLY A 56 -10.11 -1.37 1.16
N PHE A 57 -8.99 -2.10 1.13
CA PHE A 57 -8.98 -3.51 0.73
C PHE A 57 -8.96 -4.45 1.93
N ALA A 58 -8.21 -4.10 2.97
CA ALA A 58 -8.06 -4.90 4.18
C ALA A 58 -9.33 -4.92 5.05
N GLU A 59 -9.52 -6.01 5.79
CA GLU A 59 -10.66 -6.23 6.70
C GLU A 59 -10.24 -6.59 8.13
N GLY A 60 -8.95 -6.45 8.45
CA GLY A 60 -8.42 -6.78 9.78
C GLY A 60 -8.39 -8.29 10.08
N ARG A 61 -8.42 -9.13 9.04
CA ARG A 61 -8.35 -10.59 9.16
C ARG A 61 -6.93 -11.08 8.91
N ALA A 62 -6.34 -11.73 9.90
CA ALA A 62 -5.02 -12.33 9.74
C ALA A 62 -5.05 -13.45 8.69
N HIS A 63 -4.02 -13.52 7.84
CA HIS A 63 -3.83 -14.55 6.81
C HIS A 63 -4.93 -14.65 5.73
N ALA A 64 -5.87 -13.72 5.69
CA ALA A 64 -6.85 -13.65 4.62
C ALA A 64 -6.20 -13.14 3.32
N ASN A 65 -6.65 -13.66 2.18
CA ASN A 65 -6.33 -13.07 0.90
C ASN A 65 -6.97 -11.67 0.82
N ILE A 66 -6.17 -10.68 0.46
CA ILE A 66 -6.60 -9.27 0.41
C ILE A 66 -7.72 -9.03 -0.63
N LEU A 67 -7.84 -9.94 -1.61
CA LEU A 67 -8.85 -9.92 -2.67
C LEU A 67 -10.13 -10.67 -2.28
N GLU A 68 -10.12 -11.46 -1.21
CA GLU A 68 -11.30 -12.20 -0.73
C GLU A 68 -12.15 -11.32 0.19
N SER A 69 -12.77 -10.29 -0.38
CA SER A 69 -13.64 -9.36 0.34
C SER A 69 -14.84 -10.09 0.96
N THR A 70 -15.16 -9.80 2.23
CA THR A 70 -16.37 -10.30 2.91
C THR A 70 -17.48 -9.26 2.96
N LEU A 71 -17.32 -8.13 2.25
CA LEU A 71 -18.42 -7.17 2.12
C LEU A 71 -19.61 -7.88 1.45
N SER A 72 -20.80 -7.67 2.01
CA SER A 72 -22.04 -8.09 1.38
C SER A 72 -22.35 -7.13 0.23
N VAL A 73 -22.65 -7.69 -0.94
CA VAL A 73 -22.95 -6.92 -2.16
C VAL A 73 -24.24 -7.46 -2.77
N GLU A 74 -25.25 -6.59 -2.88
CA GLU A 74 -26.53 -6.89 -3.50
C GLU A 74 -26.72 -6.03 -4.74
N LYS A 75 -27.02 -6.65 -5.90
CA LYS A 75 -27.37 -5.90 -7.11
C LYS A 75 -28.82 -5.44 -7.06
N THR A 76 -29.05 -4.16 -7.36
CA THR A 76 -30.36 -3.50 -7.42
C THR A 76 -30.55 -2.80 -8.77
N ALA A 77 -31.75 -2.26 -9.02
CA ALA A 77 -32.01 -1.46 -10.22
C ALA A 77 -31.20 -0.15 -10.29
N ALA A 78 -30.73 0.36 -9.15
CA ALA A 78 -30.00 1.64 -9.07
C ALA A 78 -28.47 1.47 -8.97
N GLY A 79 -27.97 0.24 -8.94
CA GLY A 79 -26.56 -0.07 -8.69
C GLY A 79 -26.41 -1.19 -7.67
N TYR A 80 -25.43 -1.07 -6.78
CA TYR A 80 -25.05 -2.11 -5.82
C TYR A 80 -25.18 -1.60 -4.39
N LEU A 81 -25.91 -2.32 -3.53
CA LEU A 81 -25.90 -2.07 -2.09
C LEU A 81 -24.74 -2.82 -1.45
N VAL A 82 -23.86 -2.10 -0.78
CA VAL A 82 -22.67 -2.63 -0.13
C VAL A 82 -22.78 -2.49 1.38
N SER A 83 -22.57 -3.59 2.11
CA SER A 83 -22.58 -3.61 3.57
C SER A 83 -21.37 -4.35 4.16
N GLY A 84 -20.79 -3.81 5.22
CA GLY A 84 -19.66 -4.40 5.94
C GLY A 84 -18.64 -3.36 6.36
N SER A 85 -17.38 -3.74 6.53
CA SER A 85 -16.33 -2.84 7.01
C SER A 85 -14.97 -3.14 6.38
N LYS A 86 -14.16 -2.10 6.16
CA LYS A 86 -12.73 -2.19 5.81
C LYS A 86 -11.88 -1.60 6.93
N LYS A 87 -10.74 -2.23 7.22
CA LYS A 87 -9.83 -1.85 8.32
C LYS A 87 -8.46 -2.54 8.23
N PRO A 88 -7.37 -1.85 8.62
CA PRO A 88 -7.28 -0.40 8.80
C PRO A 88 -7.33 0.35 7.45
N CYS A 89 -8.01 1.49 7.40
CA CYS A 89 -8.07 2.40 6.27
C CYS A 89 -7.36 3.71 6.63
N THR A 90 -6.21 3.97 6.02
CA THR A 90 -5.47 5.23 6.23
C THR A 90 -6.24 6.42 5.65
N MET A 91 -6.09 7.60 6.26
CA MET A 91 -6.84 8.84 5.93
C MET A 91 -8.35 8.74 6.15
N THR A 92 -8.82 7.89 7.08
CA THR A 92 -10.26 7.64 7.30
C THR A 92 -11.13 8.91 7.42
N HIS A 93 -10.66 9.93 8.12
CA HIS A 93 -11.32 11.21 8.35
C HIS A 93 -10.88 12.32 7.39
N HIS A 94 -9.96 12.03 6.46
CA HIS A 94 -9.35 13.01 5.56
C HIS A 94 -9.56 12.72 4.08
N PHE A 95 -10.04 11.53 3.70
CA PHE A 95 -10.34 11.24 2.30
C PHE A 95 -11.60 11.97 1.83
N ASP A 96 -11.63 12.34 0.55
CA ASP A 96 -12.81 12.81 -0.17
C ASP A 96 -13.55 11.64 -0.84
N ALA A 97 -12.78 10.64 -1.28
CA ALA A 97 -13.30 9.39 -1.83
C ALA A 97 -12.53 8.18 -1.29
N ILE A 98 -13.21 7.04 -1.21
CA ILE A 98 -12.60 5.77 -0.84
C ILE A 98 -12.87 4.73 -1.91
N THR A 99 -11.80 4.09 -2.38
CA THR A 99 -11.89 2.86 -3.17
C THR A 99 -11.89 1.66 -2.22
N PHE A 100 -12.67 0.62 -2.51
CA PHE A 100 -12.70 -0.57 -1.68
C PHE A 100 -12.94 -1.85 -2.49
N GLY A 101 -12.22 -2.91 -2.12
CA GLY A 101 -12.37 -4.22 -2.76
C GLY A 101 -13.70 -4.88 -2.40
N VAL A 102 -14.39 -5.43 -3.40
CA VAL A 102 -15.68 -6.13 -3.27
C VAL A 102 -15.66 -7.46 -3.98
N ASN A 103 -16.45 -8.41 -3.47
CA ASN A 103 -16.77 -9.66 -4.18
C ASN A 103 -18.28 -9.73 -4.33
N TYR A 104 -18.77 -9.79 -5.57
CA TYR A 104 -20.19 -9.93 -5.88
C TYR A 104 -20.47 -11.32 -6.40
N VAL A 105 -21.36 -12.07 -5.75
CA VAL A 105 -21.83 -13.36 -6.26
C VAL A 105 -23.10 -13.12 -7.05
N ASP A 106 -23.08 -13.44 -8.34
CA ASP A 106 -24.25 -13.27 -9.21
C ASP A 106 -25.31 -14.38 -8.99
N PRO A 107 -26.52 -14.25 -9.57
CA PRO A 107 -27.57 -15.25 -9.43
C PRO A 107 -27.20 -16.65 -9.96
N GLN A 108 -26.16 -16.76 -10.78
CA GLN A 108 -25.63 -18.01 -11.30
C GLN A 108 -24.58 -18.64 -10.36
N GLY A 109 -24.23 -17.95 -9.27
CA GLY A 109 -23.24 -18.40 -8.29
C GLY A 109 -21.79 -18.05 -8.66
N GLN A 110 -21.57 -17.24 -9.70
CA GLN A 110 -20.23 -16.80 -10.08
C GLN A 110 -19.80 -15.60 -9.22
N THR A 111 -18.59 -15.70 -8.66
CA THR A 111 -17.96 -14.60 -7.91
C THR A 111 -17.25 -13.64 -8.86
N HIS A 112 -17.56 -12.35 -8.71
CA HIS A 112 -16.98 -11.23 -9.43
C HIS A 112 -16.19 -10.37 -8.45
N ILE A 113 -14.85 -10.40 -8.56
CA ILE A 113 -13.97 -9.53 -7.78
C ILE A 113 -14.00 -8.14 -8.40
N GLY A 114 -14.01 -7.09 -7.59
CA GLY A 114 -14.10 -5.72 -8.08
C GLY A 114 -13.67 -4.67 -7.09
N ILE A 115 -13.80 -3.42 -7.53
CA ILE A 115 -13.52 -2.21 -6.77
C ILE A 115 -14.76 -1.33 -6.82
N GLY A 116 -15.29 -0.99 -5.64
CA GLY A 116 -16.31 0.04 -5.48
C GLY A 116 -15.67 1.39 -5.12
N LEU A 117 -16.37 2.47 -5.45
CA LEU A 117 -16.04 3.83 -5.03
C LEU A 117 -17.14 4.40 -4.13
N GLY A 118 -16.76 5.01 -3.01
CA GLY A 118 -17.65 5.74 -2.12
C GLY A 118 -17.16 7.17 -1.91
N LEU A 119 -18.08 8.12 -1.74
CA LEU A 119 -17.79 9.53 -1.47
C LEU A 119 -17.92 9.82 0.02
N ALA A 120 -16.99 10.59 0.58
CA ALA A 120 -16.84 10.79 2.03
C ALA A 120 -18.06 11.40 2.74
N GLY A 121 -18.91 12.13 2.00
CA GLY A 121 -20.13 12.76 2.50
C GLY A 121 -21.37 11.86 2.50
N ASP A 122 -21.28 10.63 2.00
CA ASP A 122 -22.41 9.71 2.03
C ASP A 122 -22.72 9.28 3.48
N PRO A 123 -23.96 9.49 3.97
CA PRO A 123 -24.32 9.17 5.36
C PRO A 123 -24.25 7.67 5.69
N ASN A 124 -24.17 6.80 4.68
CA ASN A 124 -24.01 5.35 4.85
C ASN A 124 -22.54 4.93 4.99
N ILE A 125 -21.60 5.88 4.95
CA ILE A 125 -20.19 5.67 5.29
C ILE A 125 -19.95 6.16 6.72
N GLN A 126 -19.71 5.21 7.62
CA GLN A 126 -19.41 5.48 9.02
C GLN A 126 -17.94 5.19 9.31
N ARG A 127 -17.41 5.80 10.38
CA ARG A 127 -15.99 5.74 10.75
C ARG A 127 -15.88 5.36 12.22
N ASN A 128 -15.07 4.35 12.50
CA ASN A 128 -14.84 3.86 13.86
C ASN A 128 -13.34 3.85 14.19
N LYS A 129 -12.99 4.27 15.42
CA LYS A 129 -11.60 4.19 15.88
C LYS A 129 -11.14 2.73 15.88
N PHE A 130 -10.08 2.45 15.12
CA PHE A 130 -9.45 1.13 15.04
C PHE A 130 -7.99 1.13 15.51
N TRP A 131 -7.11 1.93 14.89
CA TRP A 131 -5.72 2.05 15.32
C TRP A 131 -5.58 2.67 16.72
N SER A 132 -4.88 1.97 17.61
CA SER A 132 -4.83 2.28 19.04
C SER A 132 -3.43 2.62 19.56
N VAL A 133 -2.37 2.35 18.79
CA VAL A 133 -0.99 2.62 19.19
C VAL A 133 -0.55 4.01 18.73
N PRO A 134 0.37 4.68 19.45
CA PRO A 134 0.80 6.05 19.11
C PRO A 134 1.66 6.11 17.83
N HIS A 135 2.31 5.00 17.48
CA HIS A 135 3.15 4.91 16.29
C HIS A 135 2.29 5.05 15.03
N LEU A 136 2.70 5.96 14.14
CA LEU A 136 1.98 6.29 12.91
C LEU A 136 0.53 6.78 13.12
N GLN A 137 0.13 7.17 14.33
CA GLN A 137 -1.26 7.55 14.64
C GLN A 137 -1.79 8.68 13.74
N ALA A 138 -0.95 9.64 13.37
CA ALA A 138 -1.32 10.73 12.47
C ALA A 138 -1.62 10.29 11.02
N ALA A 139 -1.40 9.02 10.67
CA ALA A 139 -1.82 8.46 9.39
C ALA A 139 -3.33 8.18 9.35
N ASP A 140 -4.02 8.29 10.49
CA ASP A 140 -5.48 8.23 10.58
C ASP A 140 -6.05 6.92 10.00
N SER A 141 -5.50 5.80 10.51
CA SER A 141 -5.77 4.44 10.05
C SER A 141 -6.92 3.81 10.84
N HIS A 142 -8.16 4.01 10.41
CA HIS A 142 -9.35 3.61 11.16
C HIS A 142 -10.24 2.63 10.40
N GLU A 143 -11.34 2.20 11.03
CA GLU A 143 -12.33 1.35 10.37
C GLU A 143 -13.31 2.24 9.60
N VAL A 144 -13.58 1.85 8.36
CA VAL A 144 -14.63 2.45 7.53
C VAL A 144 -15.73 1.41 7.35
N ILE A 145 -16.96 1.79 7.72
CA ILE A 145 -18.14 0.93 7.69
C ILE A 145 -19.05 1.41 6.57
N PHE A 146 -19.49 0.48 5.73
CA PHE A 146 -20.51 0.68 4.72
C PHE A 146 -21.81 0.08 5.25
N ASN A 147 -22.84 0.91 5.44
CA ASN A 147 -24.16 0.47 5.91
C ASN A 147 -25.18 0.61 4.78
N LYS A 148 -25.31 -0.42 3.93
CA LYS A 148 -26.14 -0.37 2.72
C LYS A 148 -25.81 0.83 1.83
N LEU A 149 -24.52 1.10 1.66
CA LEU A 149 -24.04 2.12 0.74
C LEU A 149 -24.49 1.78 -0.67
N LEU A 150 -25.27 2.65 -1.31
CA LEU A 150 -25.64 2.51 -2.71
C LEU A 150 -24.49 3.02 -3.59
N VAL A 151 -23.84 2.10 -4.29
CA VAL A 151 -22.80 2.39 -5.27
C VAL A 151 -23.40 2.30 -6.67
N PRO A 152 -23.48 3.41 -7.43
CA PRO A 152 -23.95 3.39 -8.81
C PRO A 152 -23.14 2.40 -9.67
N GLU A 153 -23.74 1.84 -10.71
CA GLU A 153 -23.05 0.89 -11.60
C GLU A 153 -21.79 1.51 -12.24
N ALA A 154 -21.82 2.81 -12.56
CA ALA A 154 -20.66 3.57 -13.06
C ALA A 154 -19.52 3.76 -12.03
N MET A 155 -19.74 3.42 -10.77
CA MET A 155 -18.76 3.48 -9.67
C MET A 155 -18.40 2.09 -9.13
N MET A 156 -18.86 1.03 -9.82
CA MET A 156 -18.60 -0.35 -9.46
C MET A 156 -17.87 -1.06 -10.61
N TYR A 157 -16.59 -1.32 -10.40
CA TYR A 157 -15.69 -1.87 -11.41
C TYR A 157 -15.41 -3.32 -11.08
N PHE A 158 -16.10 -4.24 -11.74
CA PHE A 158 -15.76 -5.66 -11.63
C PHE A 158 -14.67 -6.03 -12.62
N SER A 159 -13.77 -6.91 -12.18
CA SER A 159 -12.91 -7.67 -13.07
C SER A 159 -13.81 -8.55 -13.94
N LYS A 160 -14.21 -8.05 -15.11
CA LYS A 160 -15.04 -8.79 -16.08
C LYS A 160 -14.55 -8.71 -17.52
N ALA A 161 -13.64 -7.79 -17.85
CA ALA A 161 -13.51 -7.34 -19.24
C ALA A 161 -12.10 -7.48 -19.84
N VAL A 162 -11.11 -7.94 -19.07
CA VAL A 162 -9.73 -8.00 -19.58
C VAL A 162 -9.29 -9.44 -19.86
N ASP A 163 -9.67 -10.43 -19.06
CA ASP A 163 -9.14 -11.80 -19.22
C ASP A 163 -9.54 -12.53 -20.52
N HIS A 164 -10.59 -12.10 -21.23
CA HIS A 164 -10.98 -12.72 -22.51
C HIS A 164 -10.23 -12.16 -23.74
N GLN A 165 -9.46 -11.08 -23.59
CA GLN A 165 -8.63 -10.48 -24.66
C GLN A 165 -7.13 -10.48 -24.33
N LEU A 166 -6.78 -10.92 -23.12
CA LEU A 166 -5.41 -10.98 -22.62
C LEU A 166 -4.83 -12.38 -22.84
N ASP A 167 -3.57 -12.44 -23.22
CA ASP A 167 -2.84 -13.71 -23.29
C ASP A 167 -2.63 -14.31 -21.89
N ASP A 168 -2.20 -15.57 -21.80
CA ASP A 168 -1.99 -16.28 -20.52
C ASP A 168 -1.01 -15.54 -19.58
N VAL A 169 -0.12 -14.69 -20.11
CA VAL A 169 0.85 -13.90 -19.33
C VAL A 169 0.19 -12.67 -18.68
N GLN A 170 -0.92 -12.21 -19.27
CA GLN A 170 -1.64 -11.02 -18.88
C GLN A 170 -2.87 -11.31 -17.99
N GLN A 171 -3.32 -12.56 -17.84
CA GLN A 171 -4.41 -12.90 -16.92
C GLN A 171 -4.15 -12.36 -15.49
N GLY A 172 -5.17 -11.72 -14.90
CA GLY A 172 -5.08 -11.12 -13.56
C GLY A 172 -4.29 -9.80 -13.46
N THR A 173 -3.85 -9.22 -14.59
CA THR A 173 -3.04 -7.99 -14.62
C THR A 173 -3.68 -6.82 -13.88
N GLY A 174 -5.00 -6.65 -13.96
CA GLY A 174 -5.71 -5.54 -13.28
C GLY A 174 -5.42 -5.45 -11.77
N GLU A 175 -5.33 -6.59 -11.09
CA GLU A 175 -5.04 -6.70 -9.66
C GLU A 175 -3.55 -6.50 -9.37
N HIS A 176 -2.68 -6.96 -10.27
CA HIS A 176 -1.24 -6.78 -10.18
C HIS A 176 -0.83 -5.29 -10.19
N LEU A 177 -1.54 -4.43 -10.92
CA LEU A 177 -1.20 -3.00 -11.08
C LEU A 177 -1.14 -2.27 -9.74
N PHE A 178 -2.21 -2.37 -8.94
CA PHE A 178 -2.28 -1.75 -7.62
C PHE A 178 -1.23 -2.32 -6.68
N ALA A 179 -1.04 -3.65 -6.70
CA ALA A 179 -0.09 -4.33 -5.84
C ALA A 179 1.36 -3.94 -6.18
N ILE A 180 1.74 -3.85 -7.46
CA ILE A 180 3.09 -3.46 -7.91
C ILE A 180 3.43 -2.05 -7.40
N TRP A 181 2.54 -1.08 -7.63
CA TRP A 181 2.73 0.29 -7.13
C TRP A 181 2.81 0.34 -5.61
N PHE A 182 1.94 -0.40 -4.92
CA PHE A 182 1.96 -0.47 -3.47
C PHE A 182 3.30 -1.01 -2.94
N GLN A 183 3.82 -2.11 -3.50
CA GLN A 183 5.11 -2.67 -3.09
C GLN A 183 6.25 -1.63 -3.21
N LEU A 184 6.32 -0.90 -4.33
CA LEU A 184 7.33 0.15 -4.51
C LEU A 184 7.19 1.29 -3.49
N LEU A 185 6.00 1.88 -3.38
CA LEU A 185 5.78 3.11 -2.63
C LEU A 185 5.84 2.89 -1.11
N ALA A 186 5.35 1.74 -0.64
CA ALA A 186 5.53 1.33 0.75
C ALA A 186 7.02 1.14 1.05
N SER A 187 7.75 0.34 0.26
CA SER A 187 9.19 0.14 0.45
C SER A 187 9.96 1.46 0.48
N ALA A 188 9.68 2.38 -0.45
CA ALA A 188 10.33 3.68 -0.49
C ALA A 188 10.06 4.52 0.76
N SER A 189 8.81 4.57 1.23
CA SER A 189 8.40 5.32 2.42
C SER A 189 9.08 4.81 3.69
N TYR A 190 9.07 3.49 3.88
CA TYR A 190 9.68 2.85 5.05
C TYR A 190 11.21 2.87 5.00
N LEU A 191 11.81 2.82 3.80
CA LEU A 191 13.25 3.08 3.65
C LEU A 191 13.59 4.51 4.07
N GLY A 192 12.72 5.49 3.80
CA GLY A 192 12.85 6.85 4.30
C GLY A 192 12.97 6.91 5.83
N MET A 193 12.06 6.23 6.53
CA MET A 193 12.07 6.14 7.99
C MET A 193 13.38 5.53 8.53
N ALA A 194 13.85 4.45 7.89
CA ALA A 194 15.12 3.82 8.24
C ALA A 194 16.34 4.71 7.92
N SER A 195 16.29 5.45 6.81
CA SER A 195 17.31 6.40 6.40
C SER A 195 17.45 7.53 7.42
N ALA A 196 16.35 8.00 8.00
CA ALA A 196 16.38 9.02 9.04
C ALA A 196 17.11 8.55 10.31
N LEU A 197 16.95 7.28 10.71
CA LEU A 197 17.74 6.70 11.80
C LEU A 197 19.22 6.57 11.39
N ALA A 198 19.48 6.06 10.18
CA ALA A 198 20.83 5.87 9.68
C ALA A 198 21.60 7.20 9.61
N SER A 199 20.97 8.28 9.12
CA SER A 199 21.58 9.61 9.06
C SER A 199 21.98 10.12 10.44
N ARG A 200 21.14 9.91 11.47
CA ARG A 200 21.48 10.28 12.86
C ARG A 200 22.66 9.46 13.39
N ALA A 201 22.65 8.15 13.15
CA ALA A 201 23.73 7.26 13.56
C ALA A 201 25.07 7.64 12.92
N LEU A 202 25.07 7.97 11.62
CA LEU A 202 26.26 8.39 10.90
C LEU A 202 26.77 9.77 11.36
N ALA A 203 25.86 10.69 11.73
CA ALA A 203 26.23 12.04 12.18
C ALA A 203 26.76 12.09 13.62
N CYS A 204 26.44 11.10 14.46
CA CYS A 204 26.79 11.16 15.88
C CYS A 204 28.25 10.78 16.20
N ASN A 205 29.06 10.44 15.20
CA ASN A 205 30.48 10.02 15.33
C ASN A 205 30.71 8.85 16.31
N LYS A 206 29.70 8.02 16.54
CA LYS A 206 29.78 6.76 17.31
C LYS A 206 29.83 5.55 16.39
N GLY A 207 30.02 4.37 16.99
CA GLY A 207 30.12 3.09 16.29
C GLY A 207 31.49 2.88 15.65
N SER A 208 31.81 1.62 15.35
CA SER A 208 33.06 1.30 14.67
C SER A 208 33.04 1.78 13.20
N GLN A 209 34.19 1.75 12.53
CA GLN A 209 34.22 1.97 11.07
C GLN A 209 33.43 0.88 10.34
N ASP A 210 33.50 -0.37 10.81
CA ASP A 210 32.76 -1.50 10.27
C ASP A 210 31.25 -1.30 10.38
N ASP A 211 30.76 -0.88 11.55
CA ASP A 211 29.32 -0.60 11.75
C ASP A 211 28.79 0.44 10.77
N ARG A 212 29.54 1.52 10.59
CA ARG A 212 29.16 2.61 9.67
C ARG A 212 29.23 2.16 8.21
N ALA A 213 30.24 1.35 7.85
CA ALA A 213 30.34 0.77 6.52
C ALA A 213 29.16 -0.16 6.21
N MET A 214 28.82 -1.07 7.14
CA MET A 214 27.69 -1.99 6.99
C MET A 214 26.36 -1.25 6.86
N LEU A 215 26.17 -0.18 7.64
CA LEU A 215 24.98 0.68 7.54
C LEU A 215 24.86 1.32 6.15
N LEU A 216 25.97 1.84 5.59
CA LEU A 216 26.02 2.43 4.25
C LEU A 216 25.77 1.39 3.15
N ILE A 217 26.34 0.20 3.28
CA ILE A 217 26.16 -0.91 2.32
C ILE A 217 24.69 -1.32 2.23
N ASP A 218 24.04 -1.58 3.37
CA ASP A 218 22.62 -1.97 3.39
C ASP A 218 21.73 -0.85 2.83
N LEU A 219 22.00 0.42 3.20
CA LEU A 219 21.24 1.57 2.72
C LEU A 219 21.38 1.75 1.20
N GLN A 220 22.61 1.64 0.67
CA GLN A 220 22.86 1.74 -0.76
C GLN A 220 22.21 0.59 -1.53
N GLY A 221 22.33 -0.64 -1.03
CA GLY A 221 21.68 -1.81 -1.63
C GLY A 221 20.16 -1.66 -1.71
N ALA A 222 19.51 -1.28 -0.61
CA ALA A 222 18.06 -1.06 -0.57
C ALA A 222 17.62 0.08 -1.51
N THR A 223 18.39 1.16 -1.57
CA THR A 223 18.14 2.29 -2.47
C THR A 223 18.21 1.87 -3.92
N MET A 224 19.22 1.09 -4.31
CA MET A 224 19.35 0.57 -5.68
C MET A 224 18.23 -0.39 -6.05
N ALA A 225 17.81 -1.25 -5.12
CA ALA A 225 16.68 -2.16 -5.35
C ALA A 225 15.37 -1.40 -5.61
N ILE A 226 15.07 -0.34 -4.84
CA ILE A 226 13.91 0.52 -5.06
C ILE A 226 13.99 1.27 -6.40
N ARG A 227 15.16 1.80 -6.77
CA ARG A 227 15.35 2.48 -8.06
C ARG A 227 15.15 1.53 -9.23
N GLY A 228 15.76 0.34 -9.19
CA GLY A 228 15.58 -0.67 -10.23
C GLY A 228 14.12 -1.10 -10.39
N LEU A 229 13.36 -1.21 -9.29
CA LEU A 229 11.92 -1.48 -9.38
C LEU A 229 11.14 -0.30 -9.97
N ALA A 230 11.47 0.94 -9.59
CA ALA A 230 10.87 2.12 -10.18
C ALA A 230 11.12 2.19 -11.69
N ASP A 231 12.37 1.97 -12.13
CA ASP A 231 12.75 1.94 -13.55
C ASP A 231 12.00 0.83 -14.31
N ALA A 232 11.76 -0.32 -13.67
CA ALA A 232 10.97 -1.40 -14.26
C ALA A 232 9.48 -1.04 -14.40
N ILE A 233 8.91 -0.34 -13.42
CA ILE A 233 7.53 0.15 -13.45
C ILE A 233 7.36 1.22 -14.54
N ASP A 234 8.34 2.09 -14.74
CA ASP A 234 8.31 3.13 -15.78
C ASP A 234 8.30 2.53 -17.21
N GLN A 235 8.66 1.25 -17.38
CA GLN A 235 8.48 0.52 -18.65
C GLN A 235 7.02 0.12 -18.92
N ASN A 236 6.12 0.30 -17.95
CA ASN A 236 4.67 0.13 -18.09
C ASN A 236 4.22 -1.25 -18.60
N ARG A 237 4.94 -2.33 -18.23
CA ARG A 237 4.64 -3.72 -18.64
C ARG A 237 3.62 -4.40 -17.73
N PHE A 238 3.79 -4.27 -16.41
CA PHE A 238 2.90 -4.75 -15.35
C PHE A 238 2.45 -6.21 -15.46
N LEU A 239 3.34 -7.08 -15.93
CA LEU A 239 3.06 -8.50 -16.06
C LEU A 239 3.06 -9.19 -14.69
N ARG A 240 2.58 -10.43 -14.66
CA ARG A 240 2.65 -11.29 -13.46
C ARG A 240 4.08 -11.40 -12.90
N ALA A 241 5.08 -11.52 -13.78
CA ALA A 241 6.49 -11.52 -13.39
C ALA A 241 6.98 -10.18 -12.83
N ASP A 242 6.37 -9.05 -13.21
CA ASP A 242 6.66 -7.74 -12.61
C ASP A 242 6.15 -7.67 -11.17
N LEU A 243 4.96 -8.24 -10.88
CA LEU A 243 4.49 -8.35 -9.50
C LEU A 243 5.41 -9.22 -8.65
N ALA A 244 5.89 -10.35 -9.18
CA ALA A 244 6.81 -11.22 -8.46
C ALA A 244 8.13 -10.48 -8.15
N ARG A 245 8.68 -9.74 -9.12
CA ARG A 245 9.83 -8.85 -8.89
C ARG A 245 9.53 -7.80 -7.82
N ALA A 246 8.39 -7.12 -7.90
CA ALA A 246 8.00 -6.09 -6.95
C ALA A 246 7.90 -6.64 -5.51
N GLN A 247 7.30 -7.81 -5.33
CA GLN A 247 7.22 -8.48 -4.03
C GLN A 247 8.59 -8.92 -3.52
N ALA A 248 9.42 -9.55 -4.37
CA ALA A 248 10.78 -9.94 -4.02
C ALA A 248 11.62 -8.72 -3.58
N THR A 249 11.57 -7.63 -4.35
CA THR A 249 12.22 -6.36 -4.01
C THR A 249 11.71 -5.83 -2.67
N ARG A 250 10.40 -5.79 -2.44
CA ARG A 250 9.82 -5.32 -1.18
C ARG A 250 10.34 -6.12 0.01
N PHE A 251 10.40 -7.45 -0.09
CA PHE A 251 10.89 -8.28 1.01
C PHE A 251 12.40 -8.17 1.23
N ALA A 252 13.19 -8.00 0.18
CA ALA A 252 14.62 -7.73 0.30
C ALA A 252 14.88 -6.38 0.98
N VAL A 253 14.14 -5.35 0.57
CA VAL A 253 14.20 -4.00 1.18
C VAL A 253 13.71 -4.03 2.62
N GLN A 254 12.67 -4.78 2.94
CA GLN A 254 12.19 -4.94 4.32
C GLN A 254 13.27 -5.52 5.23
N GLU A 255 14.01 -6.54 4.78
CA GLU A 255 15.12 -7.10 5.56
C GLU A 255 16.29 -6.11 5.69
N ALA A 256 16.59 -5.36 4.63
CA ALA A 256 17.59 -4.29 4.70
C ALA A 256 17.17 -3.20 5.71
N ILE A 257 15.92 -2.75 5.68
CA ILE A 257 15.34 -1.81 6.65
C ILE A 257 15.52 -2.34 8.08
N ASN A 258 15.30 -3.65 8.30
CA ASN A 258 15.51 -4.26 9.61
C ASN A 258 16.97 -4.14 10.08
N ARG A 259 17.93 -4.49 9.23
CA ARG A 259 19.36 -4.37 9.56
C ARG A 259 19.78 -2.92 9.77
N ILE A 260 19.36 -2.02 8.88
CA ILE A 260 19.65 -0.57 8.93
C ILE A 260 19.16 0.01 10.25
N SER A 261 17.87 -0.17 10.58
CA SER A 261 17.31 0.48 11.76
C SER A 261 17.80 -0.12 13.06
N THR A 262 18.04 -1.43 13.13
CA THR A 262 18.66 -2.07 14.31
C THR A 262 20.08 -1.56 14.53
N ARG A 263 20.93 -1.59 13.49
CA ARG A 263 22.32 -1.12 13.62
C ARG A 263 22.40 0.37 13.94
N ALA A 264 21.57 1.19 13.30
CA ALA A 264 21.51 2.62 13.60
C ALA A 264 21.10 2.88 15.06
N PHE A 265 20.12 2.14 15.58
CA PHE A 265 19.69 2.22 16.98
C PHE A 265 20.82 1.87 17.95
N GLU A 266 21.57 0.80 17.68
CA GLU A 266 22.73 0.39 18.48
C GLU A 266 23.86 1.42 18.47
N ILE A 267 24.21 1.98 17.30
CA ILE A 267 25.22 3.04 17.16
C ILE A 267 24.85 4.29 17.97
N LEU A 268 23.58 4.70 17.91
CA LEU A 268 23.08 5.88 18.65
C LEU A 268 23.21 5.68 20.17
N GLY A 269 22.90 4.46 20.63
CA GLY A 269 23.05 4.01 22.01
C GLY A 269 21.97 4.54 22.97
N GLY A 270 22.02 4.04 24.22
CA GLY A 270 20.96 4.28 25.22
C GLY A 270 20.70 5.75 25.56
N MET A 271 21.73 6.61 25.55
CA MET A 271 21.55 8.04 25.83
C MET A 271 20.68 8.75 24.78
N ALA A 272 20.82 8.38 23.51
CA ALA A 272 19.99 8.94 22.44
C ALA A 272 18.55 8.45 22.56
N PHE A 273 18.36 7.17 22.91
CA PHE A 273 17.04 6.60 23.20
C PHE A 273 16.33 7.31 24.36
N MET A 274 17.03 7.60 25.47
CA MET A 274 16.43 8.27 26.63
C MET A 274 16.16 9.76 26.41
N SER A 275 16.86 10.41 25.48
CA SER A 275 16.76 11.86 25.25
C SER A 275 15.87 12.23 24.06
N SER A 276 15.47 11.27 23.22
CA SER A 276 14.64 11.52 22.05
C SER A 276 13.68 10.36 21.79
N GLU A 277 12.38 10.63 21.95
CA GLU A 277 11.32 9.69 21.59
C GLU A 277 11.36 9.32 20.10
N GLU A 278 11.93 10.17 19.25
CA GLU A 278 12.01 9.96 17.82
C GLU A 278 12.84 8.71 17.45
N VAL A 279 13.89 8.42 18.23
CA VAL A 279 14.74 7.24 18.00
C VAL A 279 13.93 5.95 18.20
N ALA A 280 13.15 5.89 19.28
CA ALA A 280 12.26 4.77 19.56
C ALA A 280 11.12 4.70 18.53
N TYR A 281 10.51 5.85 18.24
CA TYR A 281 9.41 5.97 17.29
C TYR A 281 9.78 5.45 15.91
N LEU A 282 10.91 5.89 15.35
CA LEU A 282 11.35 5.48 14.01
C LEU A 282 11.68 3.98 13.97
N LEU A 283 12.30 3.44 15.01
CA LEU A 283 12.61 2.01 15.06
C LEU A 283 11.31 1.19 14.99
N VAL A 284 10.33 1.52 15.83
CA VAL A 284 9.03 0.84 15.83
C VAL A 284 8.28 1.07 14.52
N ALA A 285 8.26 2.31 14.01
CA ALA A 285 7.61 2.64 12.75
C ALA A 285 8.16 1.79 11.59
N THR A 286 9.49 1.62 11.49
CA THR A 286 10.09 0.79 10.42
C THR A 286 9.59 -0.65 10.38
N ARG A 287 9.22 -1.22 11.54
CA ARG A 287 8.73 -2.61 11.64
C ARG A 287 7.33 -2.79 11.06
N VAL A 288 6.53 -1.73 10.98
CA VAL A 288 5.14 -1.80 10.49
C VAL A 288 5.06 -2.20 9.02
N LEU A 289 6.13 -2.05 8.22
CA LEU A 289 6.20 -2.55 6.85
C LEU A 289 5.84 -4.04 6.73
N ALA A 290 6.17 -4.84 7.74
CA ALA A 290 5.91 -6.27 7.75
C ALA A 290 4.41 -6.62 7.81
N PHE A 291 3.56 -5.69 8.28
CA PHE A 291 2.12 -5.90 8.43
C PHE A 291 1.30 -5.43 7.22
N HIS A 292 1.95 -4.81 6.24
CA HIS A 292 1.30 -4.45 4.99
C HIS A 292 1.14 -5.66 4.05
N PRO A 293 0.05 -5.73 3.29
CA PRO A 293 -0.13 -6.78 2.28
C PRO A 293 0.83 -6.61 1.08
N THR A 294 1.14 -7.66 0.34
CA THR A 294 0.87 -9.07 0.63
C THR A 294 1.79 -9.57 1.76
N SER A 295 1.33 -10.47 2.62
CA SER A 295 2.20 -11.04 3.65
C SER A 295 3.30 -11.91 3.02
N ARG A 296 4.47 -12.02 3.68
CA ARG A 296 5.56 -12.89 3.19
C ARG A 296 5.09 -14.31 2.94
N LEU A 297 4.31 -14.88 3.87
CA LEU A 297 3.78 -16.25 3.77
C LEU A 297 2.90 -16.41 2.52
N ALA A 298 2.01 -15.46 2.26
CA ALA A 298 1.13 -15.50 1.09
C ALA A 298 1.87 -15.30 -0.24
N SER A 299 3.04 -14.64 -0.22
CA SER A 299 3.86 -14.44 -1.42
C SER A 299 4.77 -15.62 -1.77
N VAL A 300 5.06 -16.54 -0.85
CA VAL A 300 6.04 -17.63 -1.08
C VAL A 300 5.70 -18.50 -2.30
N PRO A 301 4.48 -19.07 -2.42
CA PRO A 301 4.14 -19.90 -3.58
C PRO A 301 4.31 -19.15 -4.90
N PHE A 302 3.78 -17.93 -4.95
CA PHE A 302 3.84 -17.05 -6.12
C PHE A 302 5.28 -16.69 -6.53
N LEU A 303 6.18 -16.48 -5.57
CA LEU A 303 7.59 -16.20 -5.86
C LEU A 303 8.32 -17.46 -6.37
N CYS A 304 8.00 -18.65 -5.84
CA CYS A 304 8.61 -19.90 -6.29
C CYS A 304 8.20 -20.28 -7.72
N GLU A 305 7.01 -19.89 -8.18
CA GLU A 305 6.57 -20.09 -9.57
C GLU A 305 7.46 -19.39 -10.60
N GLN A 306 8.33 -18.45 -10.20
CA GLN A 306 9.27 -17.81 -11.12
C GLN A 306 10.57 -18.62 -11.33
N LEU A 307 10.73 -19.75 -10.65
CA LEU A 307 11.91 -20.63 -10.77
C LEU A 307 11.76 -21.71 -11.84
N SER A 308 10.55 -21.90 -12.36
CA SER A 308 10.21 -22.81 -13.46
C SER A 308 10.25 -22.07 -14.80
#